data_AF-A0A8S3GKG3-F1
#
_entry.id   AF-A0A8S3GKG3-F1
#
_cell.length_a   1.000
_cell.length_b   1.000
_cell.length_c   1.000
_cell.angle_alpha   90.00
_cell.angle_beta   90.00
_cell.angle_gamma   90.00
#
_symmetry.space_group_name_H-M   'P 1'
#
loop_
_entity.id
_entity.type
_entity.pdbx_description
1 polymer ?
#
loop_
_entity_poly.entity_id
_entity_poly.type
_entity_poly.pdbx_seq_one_letter_code
_entity_poly.pdbx_strand_id
1 'polypeptide(L)' 'MRRDVADYVRACILCQQYKPANQKPGGLMKPIIVSEPWHTVGIDITGPFTKTRR' A
#
# COMPACT_ATOMS: atom_id res chain seq x y z
N MET A 1 -31.74 -9.26 4.90
CA MET A 1 -31.33 -9.66 3.54
C MET A 1 -30.06 -8.97 3.04
N ARG A 2 -30.02 -7.64 2.80
CA ARG A 2 -28.79 -6.99 2.27
C ARG A 2 -27.56 -7.14 3.18
N ARG A 3 -27.75 -7.07 4.51
CA ARG A 3 -26.67 -7.32 5.49
C ARG A 3 -26.17 -8.76 5.40
N ASP A 4 -27.07 -9.72 5.48
CA ASP A 4 -26.73 -11.15 5.42
C ASP A 4 -25.95 -11.51 4.14
N VAL A 5 -26.36 -10.97 2.98
CA VAL A 5 -25.62 -11.13 1.72
C VAL A 5 -24.23 -10.51 1.80
N ALA A 6 -24.12 -9.30 2.36
CA ALA A 6 -22.81 -8.65 2.52
C ALA A 6 -21.90 -9.44 3.49
N ASP A 7 -22.45 -9.96 4.58
CA ASP A 7 -21.71 -10.75 5.57
C ASP A 7 -21.23 -12.07 4.97
N TYR A 8 -22.08 -12.75 4.20
CA TYR A 8 -21.71 -13.94 3.43
C TYR A 8 -20.59 -13.65 2.42
N VAL A 9 -20.72 -12.57 1.63
CA VAL A 9 -19.70 -12.19 0.63
C VAL A 9 -18.37 -11.85 1.30
N ARG A 10 -18.39 -11.19 2.46
CA ARG A 10 -17.17 -10.90 3.25
C ARG A 10 -16.49 -12.17 3.78
N ALA A 11 -17.26 -13.18 4.17
CA ALA A 11 -16.73 -14.45 4.67
C ALA A 11 -16.22 -15.41 3.57
N CYS A 12 -16.67 -15.24 2.31
CA CYS A 12 -16.31 -16.12 1.20
C CYS A 12 -14.90 -15.84 0.65
N ILE A 13 -13.94 -16.75 0.90
CA ILE A 13 -12.54 -16.65 0.44
C ILE A 13 -12.44 -16.50 -1.08
N LEU A 14 -13.19 -17.29 -1.85
CA LEU A 14 -13.18 -17.20 -3.31
C LEU A 14 -13.64 -15.82 -3.79
N CYS A 15 -14.67 -15.24 -3.15
CA CYS A 15 -15.11 -13.89 -3.49
C CYS A 15 -14.03 -12.86 -3.19
N GLN A 16 -13.36 -12.93 -2.04
CA GLN A 16 -12.31 -11.98 -1.66
C GLN A 16 -11.04 -12.13 -2.52
N GLN A 17 -10.72 -13.33 -3.00
CA GLN A 17 -9.54 -13.56 -3.83
C GLN A 17 -9.70 -13.05 -5.26
N TYR A 18 -10.88 -13.23 -5.87
CA TYR A 18 -11.10 -12.90 -7.28
C TYR A 18 -11.79 -11.55 -7.49
N LYS A 19 -12.49 -11.01 -6.49
CA LYS A 19 -13.12 -9.69 -6.60
C LYS A 19 -12.21 -8.63 -5.98
N PRO A 20 -11.67 -7.70 -6.77
CA PRO A 20 -10.87 -6.62 -6.22
C PRO A 20 -11.73 -5.73 -5.31
N ALA A 21 -11.09 -5.10 -4.33
CA ALA A 21 -11.74 -4.10 -3.52
C ALA A 21 -12.17 -2.91 -4.40
N ASN A 22 -13.43 -2.49 -4.28
CA ASN A 22 -13.93 -1.26 -4.90
C ASN A 22 -13.53 0.01 -4.11
N GLN A 23 -12.62 -0.13 -3.15
CA GLN A 23 -12.10 1.00 -2.40
C GLN A 23 -11.20 1.81 -3.32
N LYS A 24 -11.38 3.14 -3.31
CA LYS A 24 -10.47 4.03 -4.03
C LYS A 24 -9.05 3.83 -3.50
N PRO A 25 -8.02 3.85 -4.37
CA PRO A 25 -6.64 3.85 -3.92
C PRO A 25 -6.41 4.93 -2.86
N GLY A 26 -5.45 4.69 -1.96
CA GLY A 26 -4.99 5.72 -1.05
C GLY A 26 -4.66 7.00 -1.82
N GLY A 27 -4.96 8.15 -1.24
CA GLY A 27 -4.60 9.44 -1.84
C GLY A 27 -3.10 9.56 -2.06
N LEU A 28 -2.69 10.59 -2.81
CA LEU A 28 -1.26 10.85 -3.03
C LEU A 28 -0.53 11.06 -1.69
N MET A 29 0.69 10.56 -1.61
CA MET A 29 1.59 10.80 -0.49
C MET A 29 1.72 12.30 -0.25
N LYS A 30 1.57 12.73 0.99
CA LYS A 30 1.74 14.13 1.39
C LYS A 30 3.21 14.40 1.71
N PRO A 31 3.73 15.60 1.43
CA PRO A 31 5.07 15.99 1.85
C PRO A 31 5.23 15.91 3.36
N ILE A 32 6.40 15.47 3.81
CA ILE A 32 6.81 15.59 5.21
C ILE A 32 7.27 17.05 5.41
N ILE A 33 6.56 17.79 6.25
CA ILE A 33 6.90 19.18 6.57
C ILE A 33 7.95 19.17 7.68
N VAL A 34 9.13 19.73 7.42
CA VAL A 34 10.22 19.89 8.40
C VAL A 34 10.51 21.37 8.60
N SER A 35 10.69 21.79 9.85
CA SER A 35 10.89 23.20 10.23
C SER A 35 12.36 23.58 10.43
N GLU A 36 13.25 22.61 10.61
CA GLU A 36 14.65 22.81 10.95
C GLU A 36 15.56 21.89 10.12
N PRO A 37 16.79 22.33 9.79
CA PRO A 37 17.79 21.47 9.16
C PRO A 37 18.04 20.22 10.00
N TRP A 38 18.19 19.07 9.34
CA TRP A 38 18.51 17.78 9.97
C TRP A 38 17.44 17.18 10.90
N HIS A 39 16.22 17.74 10.91
CA HIS A 39 15.11 17.23 11.73
C HIS A 39 14.64 15.82 11.35
N THR A 40 14.72 15.45 10.06
CA THR A 40 14.26 14.13 9.58
C THR A 40 15.16 13.60 8.48
N VAL A 41 15.42 12.29 8.53
CA VAL A 41 16.17 11.56 7.50
C VAL A 41 15.29 10.43 6.97
N GLY A 42 15.03 10.43 5.67
CA GLY A 42 14.42 9.30 4.97
C GLY A 42 15.49 8.37 4.43
N ILE A 43 15.38 7.08 4.70
CA ILE A 43 16.31 6.05 4.22
C ILE A 43 15.50 5.00 3.47
N ASP A 44 15.97 4.64 2.29
CA ASP A 44 15.42 3.51 1.52
C ASP A 44 16.56 2.67 0.96
N ILE A 45 16.29 1.39 0.75
CA ILE A 45 17.26 0.42 0.25
C ILE A 45 16.95 0.14 -1.22
N THR A 46 17.92 0.45 -2.08
CA THR A 46 17.82 0.21 -3.51
C THR A 46 18.79 -0.88 -3.96
N GLY A 47 18.35 -1.74 -4.88
CA GLY A 47 19.17 -2.81 -5.45
C GLY A 47 18.34 -4.03 -5.86
N PRO A 48 18.98 -5.10 -6.37
CA PRO A 48 20.42 -5.25 -6.54
C PRO A 48 20.96 -4.46 -7.73
N PHE A 49 22.16 -3.89 -7.58
CA PHE A 49 22.85 -3.21 -8.68
C PHE A 49 23.76 -4.16 -9.44
N THR A 50 23.99 -3.87 -10.73
CA THR A 50 24.96 -4.60 -11.54
C THR A 50 26.37 -4.36 -11.01
N LYS A 51 27.18 -5.42 -10.92
CA LYS A 51 28.59 -5.31 -10.54
C LYS A 51 29.39 -4.78 -11.72
N THR A 52 30.32 -3.86 -11.47
CA THR A 52 31.32 -3.48 -12.48
C THR A 52 32.22 -4.67 -12.79
N ARG A 53 32.62 -4.81 -14.06
CA ARG A 53 33.56 -5.85 -14.48
C ARG A 53 34.93 -5.56 -13.86
N ARG A 54 35.60 -6.59 -13.35
CA ARG A 54 36.99 -6.51 -12.85
C ARG A 54 37.96 -6.23 -13.98
#